data_AF-A0A8G1TYZ5-F1
#
_entry.id   AF-A0A8G1TYZ5-F1
#
_cell.length_a   1.000
_cell.length_b   1.000
_cell.length_c   1.000
_cell.angle_alpha   90.00
_cell.angle_beta   90.00
_cell.angle_gamma   90.00
#
_symmetry.space_group_name_H-M   'P 1'
#
loop_
_entity.id
_entity.type
_entity.pdbx_description
1 polymer ?
#
loop_
_entity_poly.entity_id
_entity_poly.type
_entity_poly.pdbx_seq_one_letter_code
_entity_poly.pdbx_strand_id
1 'polypeptide(L)'
;MIHDTKKWLTATLALSASYCGGVTAADLTVTSGNTQVFDGSANFPGGVDVNGGTLVIGGNGGGSGVTLGGNVNANSNGTVAGFGSINGDLNVSGARVAPGYEVGTPTGVSNGNLVVNGNLSMNNAVFNFETGYAGLPITQPGTGDNITVRGDAAINNTTLNVTVNTLGVNAGYYRILSYGGNLSGNGLTLGSVSGDSAPAATIQNLTGDKQINLILGPSTTNLWNGNGAASATRSGGGNGTWSAASTNWNSPSNATGALPDGGYAIFTGAAGTVTVDGSAGPVRVSGIQFATDRYRLQGAPITLVGSGGNPPAIVVGDGTYASGQFVDTIDNALQGTQGFVKTGPGSVILTADSSGLTGPILIADGALEIDGKLNGPMDIGREVVLAGVGQVGTTNLYPTAVISPGNDGTPMGTLTVNGNLTFGQNTIYRVHADPASSLSDRIHVTGVAYLDGTVAHVGPDGNYAPRTTYNILTADGGIQGQFTGASSGYAFLTPTLSYDPKNAYMTLTRNDVPIGSIGGSGNESNVGGALDQEEPPATGNGSSSNGNGSTSTGNGSSSNGNGSTSTGNGSSSNGNGSTSTGNGSSSAGNGSTSTGNGSSSTGNGSTSTGNGSSTACLLYTS
;
A
#
# COMPACT_ATOMS: atom_id res chain seq x y z
N MET A 1 -46.34 -10.78 15.51
CA MET A 1 -46.70 -11.91 14.64
C MET A 1 -46.97 -11.35 13.25
N ILE A 2 -45.92 -11.18 12.45
CA ILE A 2 -45.98 -10.95 11.00
C ILE A 2 -44.82 -11.77 10.46
N HIS A 3 -45.14 -12.77 9.65
CA HIS A 3 -44.21 -13.77 9.13
C HIS A 3 -43.40 -13.20 7.97
N ASP A 4 -42.08 -13.32 8.06
CA ASP A 4 -41.16 -13.19 6.94
C ASP A 4 -41.43 -14.27 5.89
N THR A 5 -41.95 -13.88 4.72
CA THR A 5 -41.92 -14.73 3.54
C THR A 5 -40.51 -14.71 2.95
N LYS A 6 -39.70 -15.71 3.32
CA LYS A 6 -38.49 -16.07 2.59
C LYS A 6 -38.86 -16.37 1.14
N LYS A 7 -38.45 -15.49 0.21
CA LYS A 7 -38.45 -15.81 -1.23
C LYS A 7 -37.35 -16.83 -1.46
N TRP A 8 -37.75 -18.06 -1.76
CA TRP A 8 -36.83 -19.12 -2.18
C TRP A 8 -36.34 -18.82 -3.60
N LEU A 9 -35.02 -18.88 -3.79
CA LEU A 9 -34.38 -18.84 -5.08
C LEU A 9 -34.75 -20.12 -5.85
N THR A 10 -35.53 -20.00 -6.92
CA THR A 10 -35.75 -21.10 -7.86
C THR A 10 -34.53 -21.21 -8.78
N ALA A 11 -33.50 -21.94 -8.35
CA ALA A 11 -32.46 -22.39 -9.26
C ALA A 11 -32.99 -23.62 -10.00
N THR A 12 -33.32 -23.48 -11.28
CA THR A 12 -33.54 -24.64 -12.14
C THR A 12 -32.18 -25.27 -12.42
N LEU A 13 -31.80 -26.27 -11.62
CA LEU A 13 -30.62 -27.09 -11.89
C LEU A 13 -30.96 -28.02 -13.07
N ALA A 14 -30.50 -27.68 -14.27
CA ALA A 14 -30.53 -28.61 -15.39
C ALA A 14 -29.39 -29.62 -15.23
N LEU A 15 -29.65 -30.74 -14.53
CA LEU A 15 -28.80 -31.93 -14.64
C LEU A 15 -29.05 -32.54 -16.02
N SER A 16 -28.22 -32.22 -17.02
CA SER A 16 -28.27 -32.92 -18.30
C SER A 16 -27.63 -34.30 -18.17
N ALA A 17 -28.46 -35.34 -18.14
CA ALA A 17 -28.05 -36.69 -18.47
C ALA A 17 -27.60 -36.76 -19.95
N SER A 18 -26.47 -37.42 -20.19
CA SER A 18 -25.88 -37.57 -21.52
C SER A 18 -26.84 -38.25 -22.50
N TYR A 19 -26.99 -37.68 -23.69
CA TYR A 19 -27.48 -38.40 -24.86
C TYR A 19 -26.64 -38.02 -26.09
N CYS A 20 -26.24 -39.03 -26.86
CA CYS A 20 -25.38 -38.91 -28.03
C CYS A 20 -26.00 -38.00 -29.11
N GLY A 21 -25.27 -36.95 -29.50
CA GLY A 21 -25.59 -36.07 -30.62
C GLY A 21 -25.21 -34.64 -30.29
N GLY A 22 -24.21 -34.09 -31.00
CA GLY A 22 -23.50 -32.86 -30.64
C GLY A 22 -24.40 -31.65 -30.35
N VAL A 23 -24.26 -31.13 -29.13
CA VAL A 23 -24.13 -29.74 -28.66
C VAL A 23 -24.13 -29.87 -27.14
N THR A 24 -22.99 -29.68 -26.46
CA THR A 24 -22.99 -29.60 -24.99
C THR A 24 -23.76 -28.34 -24.61
N ALA A 25 -24.89 -28.48 -23.90
CA ALA A 25 -25.58 -27.34 -23.31
C ALA A 25 -24.66 -26.64 -22.30
N ALA A 26 -24.75 -25.32 -22.20
CA ALA A 26 -24.03 -24.57 -21.17
C ALA A 26 -24.46 -25.02 -19.77
N ASP A 27 -23.54 -25.02 -18.81
CA ASP A 27 -23.84 -25.39 -17.43
C ASP A 27 -24.71 -24.33 -16.72
N LEU A 28 -24.64 -23.08 -17.20
CA LEU A 28 -25.43 -21.97 -16.72
C LEU A 28 -25.92 -21.11 -17.88
N THR A 29 -27.20 -20.73 -17.85
CA THR A 29 -27.77 -19.72 -18.74
C THR A 29 -28.38 -18.57 -17.93
N VAL A 30 -27.89 -17.35 -18.15
CA VAL A 30 -28.42 -16.12 -17.54
C VAL A 30 -29.33 -15.43 -18.55
N THR A 31 -30.65 -15.52 -18.34
CA THR A 31 -31.66 -15.00 -19.28
C THR A 31 -32.02 -13.54 -19.02
N SER A 32 -32.67 -12.90 -19.99
CA SER A 32 -33.16 -11.53 -19.87
C SER A 32 -33.94 -11.25 -18.57
N GLY A 33 -33.66 -10.09 -17.97
CA GLY A 33 -34.23 -9.65 -16.69
C GLY A 33 -33.55 -10.24 -15.45
N ASN A 34 -32.63 -11.20 -15.60
CA ASN A 34 -31.88 -11.77 -14.49
C ASN A 34 -30.47 -11.19 -14.40
N THR A 35 -30.04 -10.91 -13.18
CA THR A 35 -28.65 -10.57 -12.84
C THR A 35 -28.09 -11.67 -11.96
N GLN A 36 -26.99 -12.29 -12.38
CA GLN A 36 -26.27 -13.30 -11.61
C GLN A 36 -24.92 -12.73 -11.16
N VAL A 37 -24.69 -12.67 -9.86
CA VAL A 37 -23.44 -12.19 -9.26
C VAL A 37 -22.67 -13.37 -8.67
N PHE A 38 -21.38 -13.44 -8.95
CA PHE A 38 -20.45 -14.40 -8.36
C PHE A 38 -19.42 -13.67 -7.49
N ASP A 39 -19.53 -13.85 -6.18
CA ASP A 39 -18.54 -13.38 -5.18
C ASP A 39 -17.60 -14.50 -4.70
N GLY A 40 -17.86 -15.74 -5.12
CA GLY A 40 -16.98 -16.88 -4.92
C GLY A 40 -16.66 -17.53 -6.26
N SER A 41 -15.43 -18.06 -6.38
CA SER A 41 -15.00 -18.77 -7.59
C SER A 41 -15.88 -19.98 -7.86
N ALA A 42 -16.22 -20.20 -9.13
CA ALA A 42 -17.03 -21.32 -9.59
C ALA A 42 -16.46 -21.89 -10.89
N ASN A 43 -16.77 -23.14 -11.20
CA ASN A 43 -16.28 -23.81 -12.41
C ASN A 43 -17.46 -24.36 -13.21
N PHE A 44 -17.54 -23.96 -14.47
CA PHE A 44 -18.57 -24.33 -15.44
C PHE A 44 -17.90 -24.91 -16.70
N PRO A 45 -17.44 -26.17 -16.68
CA PRO A 45 -16.78 -26.79 -17.84
C PRO A 45 -17.57 -26.72 -19.15
N GLY A 46 -18.91 -26.77 -19.09
CA GLY A 46 -19.82 -26.59 -20.23
C GLY A 46 -19.97 -25.13 -20.67
N GLY A 47 -19.47 -24.18 -19.88
CA GLY A 47 -19.54 -22.74 -20.12
C GLY A 47 -20.77 -22.05 -19.52
N VAL A 48 -20.77 -20.73 -19.64
CA VAL A 48 -21.85 -19.83 -19.19
C VAL A 48 -22.39 -19.05 -20.38
N ASP A 49 -23.69 -19.17 -20.64
CA ASP A 49 -24.37 -18.37 -21.65
C ASP A 49 -25.13 -17.21 -21.02
N VAL A 50 -24.86 -15.98 -21.45
CA VAL A 50 -25.52 -14.75 -20.98
C VAL A 50 -26.43 -14.25 -22.10
N ASN A 51 -27.70 -14.65 -22.08
CA ASN A 51 -28.67 -14.40 -23.14
C ASN A 51 -29.67 -13.31 -22.72
N GLY A 52 -29.24 -12.04 -22.85
CA GLY A 52 -30.01 -10.85 -22.48
C GLY A 52 -30.04 -10.50 -20.99
N GLY A 53 -29.49 -11.35 -20.11
CA GLY A 53 -29.30 -11.05 -18.68
C GLY A 53 -27.94 -10.41 -18.38
N THR A 54 -27.62 -10.25 -17.09
CA THR A 54 -26.33 -9.69 -16.64
C THR A 54 -25.57 -10.71 -15.79
N LEU A 55 -24.34 -11.02 -16.18
CA LEU A 55 -23.40 -11.82 -15.39
C LEU A 55 -22.35 -10.89 -14.78
N VAL A 56 -22.17 -10.94 -13.46
CA VAL A 56 -21.16 -10.17 -12.74
C VAL A 56 -20.17 -11.11 -12.07
N ILE A 57 -18.89 -10.98 -12.41
CA ILE A 57 -17.81 -11.84 -11.92
C ILE A 57 -16.93 -11.02 -10.97
N GLY A 58 -16.87 -11.42 -9.71
CA GLY A 58 -16.25 -10.60 -8.67
C GLY A 58 -17.14 -9.39 -8.41
N GLY A 59 -18.03 -9.51 -7.42
CA GLY A 59 -18.78 -8.40 -6.89
C GLY A 59 -18.26 -7.90 -5.55
N ASN A 60 -19.11 -7.16 -4.84
CA ASN A 60 -18.77 -6.40 -3.63
C ASN A 60 -18.10 -7.25 -2.52
N GLY A 61 -18.28 -8.57 -2.52
CA GLY A 61 -17.70 -9.48 -1.52
C GLY A 61 -16.49 -10.30 -2.02
N GLY A 62 -16.29 -10.41 -3.33
CA GLY A 62 -15.33 -11.36 -3.92
C GLY A 62 -14.03 -10.75 -4.47
N GLY A 63 -14.05 -9.48 -4.89
CA GLY A 63 -12.86 -8.82 -5.44
C GLY A 63 -12.37 -9.42 -6.77
N SER A 64 -11.18 -8.98 -7.20
CA SER A 64 -10.47 -9.49 -8.39
C SER A 64 -10.04 -10.97 -8.28
N GLY A 65 -10.11 -11.55 -7.07
CA GLY A 65 -9.78 -12.95 -6.82
C GLY A 65 -10.82 -13.97 -7.28
N VAL A 66 -12.05 -13.53 -7.63
CA VAL A 66 -13.09 -14.45 -8.11
C VAL A 66 -12.77 -14.93 -9.51
N THR A 67 -12.83 -16.24 -9.71
CA THR A 67 -12.61 -16.86 -11.03
C THR A 67 -13.83 -17.69 -11.43
N LEU A 68 -14.31 -17.50 -12.65
CA LEU A 68 -15.21 -18.43 -13.33
C LEU A 68 -14.41 -19.32 -14.28
N GLY A 69 -14.39 -20.62 -14.02
CA GLY A 69 -13.84 -21.61 -14.95
C GLY A 69 -14.80 -21.92 -16.09
N GLY A 70 -14.26 -22.05 -17.31
CA GLY A 70 -15.04 -22.29 -18.53
C GLY A 70 -15.23 -21.02 -19.38
N ASN A 71 -15.77 -21.22 -20.58
CA ASN A 71 -16.03 -20.13 -21.52
C ASN A 71 -17.29 -19.35 -21.14
N VAL A 72 -17.31 -18.05 -21.43
CA VAL A 72 -18.48 -17.19 -21.25
C VAL A 72 -18.93 -16.67 -22.62
N ASN A 73 -20.19 -16.90 -22.99
CA ASN A 73 -20.78 -16.42 -24.24
C ASN A 73 -21.93 -15.46 -23.96
N ALA A 74 -21.75 -14.17 -24.25
CA ALA A 74 -22.77 -13.14 -24.12
C ALA A 74 -23.43 -12.83 -25.47
N ASN A 75 -24.76 -12.93 -25.50
CA ASN A 75 -25.57 -12.73 -26.71
C ASN A 75 -26.87 -11.97 -26.37
N SER A 76 -27.61 -11.55 -27.39
CA SER A 76 -28.96 -10.98 -27.25
C SER A 76 -29.06 -9.82 -26.26
N ASN A 77 -28.12 -8.87 -26.31
CA ASN A 77 -27.96 -7.76 -25.35
C ASN A 77 -27.62 -8.20 -23.91
N GLY A 78 -27.08 -9.40 -23.71
CA GLY A 78 -26.52 -9.80 -22.42
C GLY A 78 -25.33 -8.94 -22.03
N THR A 79 -25.08 -8.80 -20.73
CA THR A 79 -23.98 -8.00 -20.18
C THR A 79 -23.05 -8.87 -19.35
N VAL A 80 -21.75 -8.79 -19.60
CA VAL A 80 -20.71 -9.34 -18.72
C VAL A 80 -20.01 -8.18 -18.01
N ALA A 81 -19.99 -8.23 -16.68
CA ALA A 81 -19.50 -7.16 -15.82
C ALA A 81 -18.68 -7.68 -14.64
N GLY A 82 -18.21 -6.74 -13.80
CA GLY A 82 -17.39 -7.02 -12.63
C GLY A 82 -15.89 -6.94 -12.87
N PHE A 83 -15.10 -7.41 -11.91
CA PHE A 83 -13.65 -7.24 -11.86
C PHE A 83 -12.88 -8.54 -11.58
N GLY A 84 -13.54 -9.68 -11.67
CA GLY A 84 -12.94 -11.00 -11.53
C GLY A 84 -12.35 -11.53 -12.84
N SER A 85 -12.11 -12.83 -12.87
CA SER A 85 -11.44 -13.53 -13.96
C SER A 85 -12.32 -14.58 -14.63
N ILE A 86 -12.23 -14.70 -15.95
CA ILE A 86 -12.74 -15.81 -16.75
C ILE A 86 -11.56 -16.72 -17.10
N ASN A 87 -11.59 -17.96 -16.62
CA ASN A 87 -10.59 -18.97 -16.92
C ASN A 87 -11.01 -19.79 -18.15
N GLY A 88 -11.14 -19.09 -19.26
CA GLY A 88 -11.61 -19.55 -20.56
C GLY A 88 -11.73 -18.37 -21.52
N ASP A 89 -12.41 -18.59 -22.65
CA ASP A 89 -12.67 -17.55 -23.64
C ASP A 89 -13.89 -16.69 -23.23
N LEU A 90 -13.87 -15.41 -23.57
CA LEU A 90 -15.02 -14.51 -23.51
C LEU A 90 -15.48 -14.17 -24.93
N ASN A 91 -16.68 -14.60 -25.31
CA ASN A 91 -17.30 -14.32 -26.60
C ASN A 91 -18.51 -13.40 -26.42
N VAL A 92 -18.51 -12.22 -27.04
CA VAL A 92 -19.56 -11.21 -26.93
C VAL A 92 -20.09 -10.90 -28.32
N SER A 93 -21.34 -11.28 -28.62
CA SER A 93 -21.96 -11.02 -29.93
C SER A 93 -23.33 -10.34 -29.80
N GLY A 94 -23.47 -9.13 -30.35
CA GLY A 94 -24.71 -8.34 -30.18
C GLY A 94 -25.03 -8.07 -28.70
N ALA A 95 -23.99 -7.94 -27.88
CA ALA A 95 -24.03 -7.97 -26.41
C ALA A 95 -23.03 -6.95 -25.83
N ARG A 96 -22.94 -6.88 -24.50
CA ARG A 96 -22.19 -5.85 -23.78
C ARG A 96 -21.11 -6.44 -22.89
N VAL A 97 -19.99 -5.73 -22.79
CA VAL A 97 -19.01 -5.88 -21.72
C VAL A 97 -18.90 -4.55 -20.99
N ALA A 98 -18.99 -4.60 -19.66
CA ALA A 98 -18.97 -3.43 -18.79
C ALA A 98 -18.20 -3.81 -17.52
N PRO A 99 -16.86 -3.86 -17.56
CA PRO A 99 -16.06 -4.15 -16.38
C PRO A 99 -16.44 -3.21 -15.23
N GLY A 100 -16.37 -3.69 -14.00
CA GLY A 100 -16.80 -2.92 -12.83
C GLY A 100 -18.32 -2.88 -12.65
N TYR A 101 -18.79 -1.77 -12.11
CA TYR A 101 -20.19 -1.45 -11.76
C TYR A 101 -20.52 -0.02 -12.16
N GLU A 102 -21.79 0.25 -12.46
CA GLU A 102 -22.24 1.62 -12.71
C GLU A 102 -22.05 2.52 -11.46
N VAL A 103 -21.67 3.78 -11.70
CA VAL A 103 -21.53 4.81 -10.66
C VAL A 103 -22.84 4.99 -9.90
N GLY A 104 -22.75 5.13 -8.57
CA GLY A 104 -23.91 5.30 -7.70
C GLY A 104 -24.57 4.00 -7.25
N THR A 105 -24.01 2.84 -7.64
CA THR A 105 -24.31 1.58 -6.97
C THR A 105 -23.86 1.66 -5.49
N PRO A 106 -24.59 1.05 -4.53
CA PRO A 106 -24.30 1.16 -3.09
C PRO A 106 -22.93 0.62 -2.64
N THR A 107 -22.15 0.06 -3.57
CA THR A 107 -20.95 -0.72 -3.34
C THR A 107 -19.68 0.13 -3.24
N GLY A 108 -19.73 1.42 -3.59
CA GLY A 108 -18.58 2.33 -3.51
C GLY A 108 -17.46 2.07 -4.53
N VAL A 109 -17.46 0.92 -5.21
CA VAL A 109 -16.48 0.58 -6.25
C VAL A 109 -17.20 0.53 -7.58
N SER A 110 -16.87 1.49 -8.46
CA SER A 110 -17.40 1.54 -9.83
C SER A 110 -16.46 0.87 -10.83
N ASN A 111 -15.15 0.86 -10.57
CA ASN A 111 -14.18 0.48 -11.58
C ASN A 111 -13.75 -0.98 -11.50
N GLY A 112 -13.50 -1.60 -12.65
CA GLY A 112 -13.11 -3.00 -12.72
C GLY A 112 -12.08 -3.37 -13.78
N ASN A 113 -11.22 -4.31 -13.42
CA ASN A 113 -10.40 -5.06 -14.39
C ASN A 113 -11.03 -6.42 -14.62
N LEU A 114 -11.67 -6.62 -15.78
CA LEU A 114 -12.15 -7.95 -16.18
C LEU A 114 -11.00 -8.73 -16.83
N VAL A 115 -10.56 -9.81 -16.20
CA VAL A 115 -9.47 -10.64 -16.73
C VAL A 115 -10.02 -11.81 -17.53
N VAL A 116 -9.54 -12.00 -18.76
CA VAL A 116 -9.85 -13.13 -19.63
C VAL A 116 -8.57 -13.94 -19.84
N ASN A 117 -8.48 -15.11 -19.22
CA ASN A 117 -7.29 -15.95 -19.32
C ASN A 117 -7.20 -16.69 -20.67
N GLY A 118 -8.30 -16.80 -21.41
CA GLY A 118 -8.32 -17.27 -22.79
C GLY A 118 -8.31 -16.11 -23.80
N ASN A 119 -9.05 -16.30 -24.88
CA ASN A 119 -9.24 -15.32 -25.95
C ASN A 119 -10.46 -14.44 -25.68
N LEU A 120 -10.43 -13.22 -26.22
CA LEU A 120 -11.57 -12.31 -26.25
C LEU A 120 -12.08 -12.15 -27.69
N SER A 121 -13.37 -12.37 -27.90
CA SER A 121 -14.05 -12.08 -29.16
C SER A 121 -15.20 -11.12 -28.92
N MET A 122 -15.20 -9.97 -29.59
CA MET A 122 -16.29 -9.00 -29.57
C MET A 122 -16.78 -8.77 -31.01
N ASN A 123 -18.07 -9.02 -31.27
CA ASN A 123 -18.66 -8.93 -32.60
C ASN A 123 -20.02 -8.21 -32.56
N ASN A 124 -20.12 -7.02 -33.15
CA ASN A 124 -21.28 -6.14 -33.01
C ASN A 124 -21.60 -5.88 -31.53
N ALA A 125 -20.57 -5.72 -30.71
CA ALA A 125 -20.68 -5.60 -29.26
C ALA A 125 -20.62 -4.14 -28.81
N VAL A 126 -20.93 -3.91 -27.54
CA VAL A 126 -20.70 -2.64 -26.85
C VAL A 126 -19.73 -2.86 -25.69
N PHE A 127 -18.68 -2.06 -25.64
CA PHE A 127 -17.81 -1.94 -24.48
C PHE A 127 -18.19 -0.64 -23.76
N ASN A 128 -18.76 -0.75 -22.57
CA ASN A 128 -18.96 0.38 -21.68
C ASN A 128 -17.73 0.53 -20.79
N PHE A 129 -17.16 1.73 -20.77
CA PHE A 129 -15.97 2.09 -20.01
C PHE A 129 -16.26 3.31 -19.15
N GLU A 130 -15.94 3.21 -17.87
CA GLU A 130 -15.97 4.30 -16.91
C GLU A 130 -14.52 4.75 -16.58
N THR A 131 -14.24 6.05 -16.59
CA THR A 131 -12.91 6.61 -16.23
C THR A 131 -12.56 6.44 -14.75
N GLY A 132 -13.58 6.14 -13.94
CA GLY A 132 -13.52 6.08 -12.50
C GLY A 132 -13.66 7.43 -11.80
N TYR A 133 -13.95 7.36 -10.51
CA TYR A 133 -14.27 8.51 -9.67
C TYR A 133 -13.08 8.89 -8.79
N ALA A 134 -12.53 10.09 -9.00
CA ALA A 134 -11.57 10.70 -8.09
C ALA A 134 -12.33 11.69 -7.18
N GLY A 135 -13.03 11.21 -6.16
CA GLY A 135 -13.78 12.08 -5.26
C GLY A 135 -14.39 11.36 -4.05
N LEU A 136 -14.81 12.13 -3.03
CA LEU A 136 -15.38 11.60 -1.79
C LEU A 136 -16.77 10.96 -2.00
N PRO A 137 -17.11 9.86 -1.29
CA PRO A 137 -16.20 8.98 -0.56
C PRO A 137 -15.36 8.14 -1.54
N ILE A 138 -14.03 8.27 -1.46
CA ILE A 138 -13.07 7.55 -2.30
C ILE A 138 -12.97 6.15 -1.72
N THR A 139 -13.67 5.18 -2.32
CA THR A 139 -13.44 3.75 -2.06
C THR A 139 -12.70 3.08 -3.20
N GLN A 140 -12.36 3.81 -4.27
CA GLN A 140 -11.26 3.44 -5.16
C GLN A 140 -10.66 4.64 -5.89
N PRO A 141 -9.35 4.58 -6.19
CA PRO A 141 -8.61 5.76 -6.57
C PRO A 141 -8.25 5.75 -8.07
N GLY A 142 -8.61 6.78 -8.85
CA GLY A 142 -8.02 7.11 -10.16
C GLY A 142 -7.95 6.03 -11.27
N THR A 143 -8.45 4.81 -11.04
CA THR A 143 -8.44 3.68 -11.96
C THR A 143 -9.70 3.67 -12.80
N GLY A 144 -9.55 3.54 -14.11
CA GLY A 144 -10.67 3.33 -15.03
C GLY A 144 -10.93 1.85 -15.27
N ASP A 145 -12.03 1.54 -15.95
CA ASP A 145 -12.33 0.18 -16.36
C ASP A 145 -11.32 -0.35 -17.37
N ASN A 146 -11.02 -1.63 -17.29
CA ASN A 146 -10.13 -2.25 -18.25
C ASN A 146 -10.43 -3.73 -18.42
N ILE A 147 -9.98 -4.26 -19.55
CA ILE A 147 -10.04 -5.69 -19.86
C ILE A 147 -8.61 -6.19 -20.09
N THR A 148 -8.21 -7.20 -19.31
CA THR A 148 -6.91 -7.85 -19.49
C THR A 148 -7.12 -9.21 -20.14
N VAL A 149 -6.64 -9.38 -21.37
CA VAL A 149 -6.73 -10.65 -22.12
C VAL A 149 -5.37 -11.34 -22.13
N ARG A 150 -5.31 -12.65 -21.85
CA ARG A 150 -4.04 -13.39 -21.94
C ARG A 150 -3.82 -14.00 -23.32
N GLY A 151 -4.89 -14.33 -24.05
CA GLY A 151 -4.85 -14.84 -25.42
C GLY A 151 -5.00 -13.74 -26.47
N ASP A 152 -5.58 -14.14 -27.62
CA ASP A 152 -5.89 -13.26 -28.74
C ASP A 152 -7.11 -12.38 -28.44
N ALA A 153 -7.15 -11.20 -29.05
CA ALA A 153 -8.29 -10.28 -29.02
C ALA A 153 -8.83 -10.05 -30.44
N ALA A 154 -10.09 -10.42 -30.69
CA ALA A 154 -10.77 -10.20 -31.95
C ALA A 154 -11.89 -9.16 -31.75
N ILE A 155 -11.71 -7.95 -32.30
CA ILE A 155 -12.62 -6.82 -32.09
C ILE A 155 -13.25 -6.42 -33.42
N ASN A 156 -14.53 -6.73 -33.61
CA ASN A 156 -15.27 -6.54 -34.85
C ASN A 156 -16.54 -5.73 -34.61
N ASN A 157 -16.64 -4.55 -35.22
CA ASN A 157 -17.81 -3.67 -35.13
C ASN A 157 -18.22 -3.40 -33.67
N THR A 158 -17.25 -3.18 -32.80
CA THR A 158 -17.51 -2.95 -31.37
C THR A 158 -17.49 -1.46 -31.07
N THR A 159 -18.52 -0.97 -30.40
CA THR A 159 -18.64 0.44 -29.99
C THR A 159 -18.16 0.62 -28.55
N LEU A 160 -17.27 1.58 -28.32
CA LEU A 160 -16.82 2.02 -26.99
C LEU A 160 -17.69 3.19 -26.52
N ASN A 161 -18.49 3.00 -25.47
CA ASN A 161 -19.14 4.09 -24.77
C ASN A 161 -18.31 4.48 -23.56
N VAL A 162 -18.16 5.78 -23.33
CA VAL A 162 -17.32 6.36 -22.27
C VAL A 162 -18.19 7.16 -21.31
N THR A 163 -18.07 6.85 -20.03
CA THR A 163 -18.63 7.62 -18.93
C THR A 163 -17.49 8.28 -18.15
N VAL A 164 -17.42 9.61 -18.18
CA VAL A 164 -16.40 10.42 -17.51
C VAL A 164 -16.94 10.91 -16.18
N ASN A 165 -16.38 10.40 -15.09
CA ASN A 165 -16.82 10.70 -13.72
C ASN A 165 -15.69 11.32 -12.88
N THR A 166 -14.78 12.04 -13.53
CA THR A 166 -13.65 12.69 -12.88
C THR A 166 -13.99 14.15 -12.58
N LEU A 167 -14.06 14.50 -11.28
CA LEU A 167 -14.23 15.90 -10.87
C LEU A 167 -12.94 16.69 -11.14
N GLY A 168 -12.99 17.58 -12.14
CA GLY A 168 -11.95 18.57 -12.39
C GLY A 168 -10.73 18.11 -13.19
N VAL A 169 -10.63 16.82 -13.56
CA VAL A 169 -9.59 16.33 -14.48
C VAL A 169 -10.27 15.81 -15.74
N ASN A 170 -10.27 16.62 -16.80
CA ASN A 170 -10.99 16.34 -18.05
C ASN A 170 -10.08 15.81 -19.17
N ALA A 171 -8.83 15.49 -18.85
CA ALA A 171 -7.84 14.92 -19.77
C ALA A 171 -7.12 13.74 -19.09
N GLY A 172 -6.75 12.72 -19.87
CA GLY A 172 -6.05 11.56 -19.35
C GLY A 172 -5.80 10.46 -20.37
N TYR A 173 -4.86 9.59 -20.05
CA TYR A 173 -4.54 8.35 -20.75
C TYR A 173 -5.05 7.17 -19.95
N TYR A 174 -5.83 6.30 -20.60
CA TYR A 174 -6.41 5.11 -19.99
C TYR A 174 -6.09 3.90 -20.85
N ARG A 175 -5.42 2.88 -20.28
CA ARG A 175 -5.29 1.58 -20.91
C ARG A 175 -6.57 0.80 -20.67
N ILE A 176 -7.42 0.75 -21.70
CA ILE A 176 -8.75 0.14 -21.61
C ILE A 176 -8.73 -1.34 -21.97
N LEU A 177 -7.73 -1.80 -22.72
CA LEU A 177 -7.58 -3.21 -23.07
C LEU A 177 -6.11 -3.59 -23.28
N SER A 178 -5.68 -4.70 -22.68
CA SER A 178 -4.39 -5.36 -22.92
C SER A 178 -4.61 -6.77 -23.44
N TYR A 179 -3.69 -7.28 -24.25
CA TYR A 179 -3.77 -8.66 -24.75
C TYR A 179 -2.40 -9.34 -24.84
N GLY A 180 -2.33 -10.66 -24.61
CA GLY A 180 -1.07 -11.42 -24.74
C GLY A 180 -0.79 -11.91 -26.16
N GLY A 181 -1.85 -12.20 -26.93
CA GLY A 181 -1.79 -12.73 -28.29
C GLY A 181 -1.81 -11.66 -29.38
N ASN A 182 -2.59 -11.88 -30.42
CA ASN A 182 -2.78 -10.97 -31.56
C ASN A 182 -4.08 -10.18 -31.44
N LEU A 183 -4.06 -8.95 -31.95
CA LEU A 183 -5.27 -8.16 -32.19
C LEU A 183 -5.73 -8.38 -33.63
N SER A 184 -7.01 -8.65 -33.83
CA SER A 184 -7.63 -8.80 -35.13
C SER A 184 -8.98 -8.09 -35.21
N GLY A 185 -9.48 -7.89 -36.44
CA GLY A 185 -10.73 -7.17 -36.72
C GLY A 185 -10.54 -5.68 -36.99
N ASN A 186 -11.65 -4.95 -37.04
CA ASN A 186 -11.67 -3.53 -37.39
C ASN A 186 -11.42 -2.60 -36.18
N GLY A 187 -11.24 -3.15 -34.98
CA GLY A 187 -11.01 -2.39 -33.75
C GLY A 187 -12.27 -1.77 -33.16
N LEU A 188 -12.07 -0.89 -32.16
CA LEU A 188 -13.15 -0.15 -31.50
C LEU A 188 -13.53 1.10 -32.29
N THR A 189 -14.82 1.41 -32.33
CA THR A 189 -15.33 2.72 -32.75
C THR A 189 -15.83 3.50 -31.54
N LEU A 190 -15.56 4.80 -31.50
CA LEU A 190 -16.05 5.63 -30.40
C LEU A 190 -17.57 5.83 -30.51
N GLY A 191 -18.28 5.55 -29.44
CA GLY A 191 -19.70 5.79 -29.24
C GLY A 191 -19.94 7.09 -28.47
N SER A 192 -20.81 7.05 -27.47
CA SER A 192 -21.11 8.22 -26.64
C SER A 192 -20.00 8.51 -25.64
N VAL A 193 -19.71 9.80 -25.43
CA VAL A 193 -18.93 10.30 -24.28
C VAL A 193 -19.89 11.12 -23.42
N SER A 194 -20.07 10.73 -22.16
CA SER A 194 -21.06 11.30 -21.24
C SER A 194 -20.53 11.36 -19.80
N GLY A 195 -21.30 11.90 -18.87
CA GLY A 195 -20.93 12.01 -17.44
C GLY A 195 -20.80 13.47 -17.00
N ASP A 196 -19.91 13.73 -16.04
CA ASP A 196 -19.64 15.06 -15.48
C ASP A 196 -19.04 16.02 -16.52
N SER A 197 -18.35 15.46 -17.51
CA SER A 197 -17.84 16.19 -18.67
C SER A 197 -17.86 15.33 -19.93
N ALA A 198 -17.77 15.98 -21.10
CA ALA A 198 -17.70 15.33 -22.40
C ALA A 198 -16.47 15.83 -23.17
N PRO A 199 -15.24 15.47 -22.75
CA PRO A 199 -14.02 15.87 -23.43
C PRO A 199 -13.90 15.20 -24.81
N ALA A 200 -13.01 15.72 -25.65
CA ALA A 200 -12.64 14.97 -26.85
C ALA A 200 -11.95 13.66 -26.45
N ALA A 201 -12.22 12.62 -27.22
CA ALA A 201 -11.77 11.26 -26.95
C ALA A 201 -11.15 10.66 -28.21
N THR A 202 -9.99 10.05 -28.05
CA THR A 202 -9.27 9.35 -29.14
C THR A 202 -8.98 7.92 -28.71
N ILE A 203 -9.33 6.97 -29.57
CA ILE A 203 -8.94 5.56 -29.41
C ILE A 203 -7.60 5.37 -30.11
N GLN A 204 -6.65 4.78 -29.39
CA GLN A 204 -5.32 4.48 -29.90
C GLN A 204 -5.07 2.97 -29.84
N ASN A 205 -4.82 2.37 -31.00
CA ASN A 205 -4.53 0.93 -31.13
C ASN A 205 -3.03 0.73 -31.32
N LEU A 206 -2.32 0.23 -30.30
CA LEU A 206 -0.89 0.01 -30.37
C LEU A 206 -0.58 -1.49 -30.47
N THR A 207 -0.62 -2.01 -31.70
CA THR A 207 -0.51 -3.46 -31.94
C THR A 207 0.85 -4.06 -31.57
N GLY A 208 1.92 -3.27 -31.63
CA GLY A 208 3.26 -3.67 -31.23
C GLY A 208 3.47 -3.65 -29.71
N ASP A 209 2.70 -2.82 -28.99
CA ASP A 209 2.72 -2.75 -27.51
C ASP A 209 1.61 -3.58 -26.86
N LYS A 210 0.76 -4.22 -27.68
CA LYS A 210 -0.32 -5.11 -27.24
C LYS A 210 -1.36 -4.44 -26.34
N GLN A 211 -1.73 -3.21 -26.68
CA GLN A 211 -2.68 -2.40 -25.92
C GLN A 211 -3.61 -1.58 -26.82
N ILE A 212 -4.82 -1.35 -26.31
CA ILE A 212 -5.75 -0.32 -26.81
C ILE A 212 -5.93 0.70 -25.68
N ASN A 213 -5.77 1.97 -26.02
CA ASN A 213 -5.85 3.07 -25.10
C ASN A 213 -6.97 4.04 -25.47
N LEU A 214 -7.55 4.67 -24.47
CA LEU A 214 -8.41 5.83 -24.59
C LEU A 214 -7.63 7.06 -24.10
N ILE A 215 -7.59 8.09 -24.93
CA ILE A 215 -6.97 9.36 -24.58
C ILE A 215 -8.08 10.42 -24.57
N LEU A 216 -8.35 10.96 -23.39
CA LEU A 216 -9.28 12.05 -23.15
C LEU A 216 -8.53 13.37 -23.07
N GLY A 217 -9.17 14.45 -23.51
CA GLY A 217 -8.67 15.81 -23.28
C GLY A 217 -8.84 16.72 -24.49
N PRO A 218 -8.46 18.01 -24.36
CA PRO A 218 -8.47 18.94 -25.48
C PRO A 218 -7.47 18.50 -26.57
N SER A 219 -7.56 19.12 -27.75
CA SER A 219 -6.63 18.89 -28.87
C SER A 219 -5.17 19.26 -28.56
N THR A 220 -4.88 19.81 -27.38
CA THR A 220 -3.55 20.16 -26.87
C THR A 220 -2.96 19.09 -25.93
N THR A 221 -3.55 17.90 -25.89
CA THR A 221 -3.05 16.73 -25.15
C THR A 221 -2.06 15.97 -26.01
N ASN A 222 -0.79 15.86 -25.60
CA ASN A 222 0.23 15.15 -26.38
C ASN A 222 1.00 14.12 -25.54
N LEU A 223 1.55 13.14 -26.25
CA LEU A 223 2.34 12.04 -25.70
C LEU A 223 3.83 12.27 -25.96
N TRP A 224 4.65 11.98 -24.95
CA TRP A 224 6.09 12.15 -25.00
C TRP A 224 6.74 11.17 -25.99
N ASN A 225 7.64 11.67 -26.81
CA ASN A 225 8.36 10.93 -27.85
C ASN A 225 9.83 11.36 -27.90
N GLY A 226 10.50 11.39 -26.74
CA GLY A 226 11.90 11.77 -26.62
C GLY A 226 12.86 10.90 -27.43
N ASN A 227 12.56 9.61 -27.55
CA ASN A 227 13.34 8.63 -28.31
C ASN A 227 13.00 8.58 -29.81
N GLY A 228 11.95 9.30 -30.25
CA GLY A 228 11.49 9.30 -31.64
C GLY A 228 10.87 7.97 -32.12
N ALA A 229 10.58 7.02 -31.23
CA ALA A 229 10.14 5.67 -31.58
C ALA A 229 8.61 5.54 -31.76
N ALA A 230 7.83 6.59 -31.45
CA ALA A 230 6.39 6.56 -31.60
C ALA A 230 5.98 6.24 -33.05
N SER A 231 5.04 5.32 -33.20
CA SER A 231 4.51 4.88 -34.50
C SER A 231 3.02 4.56 -34.39
N ALA A 232 2.39 4.23 -35.51
CA ALA A 232 0.99 3.79 -35.52
C ALA A 232 0.73 2.53 -34.66
N THR A 233 1.78 1.82 -34.22
CA THR A 233 1.65 0.55 -33.49
C THR A 233 2.37 0.52 -32.14
N ARG A 234 3.15 1.56 -31.81
CA ARG A 234 3.98 1.60 -30.60
C ARG A 234 4.06 3.01 -30.02
N SER A 235 4.11 3.09 -28.70
CA SER A 235 4.39 4.30 -27.94
C SER A 235 5.84 4.71 -28.10
N GLY A 236 6.11 6.00 -27.99
CA GLY A 236 7.46 6.55 -27.95
C GLY A 236 8.08 6.48 -26.56
N GLY A 237 8.17 7.65 -25.93
CA GLY A 237 8.76 7.83 -24.61
C GLY A 237 10.26 8.09 -24.61
N GLY A 238 10.94 7.66 -23.55
CA GLY A 238 12.38 7.58 -23.41
C GLY A 238 13.05 8.88 -23.03
N ASN A 239 14.38 8.90 -23.11
CA ASN A 239 15.19 10.08 -22.82
C ASN A 239 14.97 11.17 -23.87
N GLY A 240 15.05 12.44 -23.48
CA GLY A 240 15.05 13.55 -24.43
C GLY A 240 14.98 14.92 -23.76
N THR A 241 15.03 15.97 -24.59
CA THR A 241 14.93 17.36 -24.14
C THR A 241 13.52 17.89 -24.39
N TRP A 242 12.89 18.44 -23.36
CA TRP A 242 11.58 19.10 -23.44
C TRP A 242 11.77 20.60 -23.32
N SER A 243 11.55 21.33 -24.42
CA SER A 243 11.43 22.78 -24.43
C SER A 243 10.10 23.21 -25.05
N ALA A 244 9.73 24.48 -24.90
CA ALA A 244 8.54 25.05 -25.54
C ALA A 244 8.54 24.93 -27.08
N ALA A 245 9.71 24.73 -27.70
CA ALA A 245 9.86 24.57 -29.16
C ALA A 245 10.19 23.13 -29.61
N SER A 246 10.56 22.24 -28.69
CA SER A 246 10.99 20.88 -29.03
C SER A 246 9.87 20.06 -29.67
N THR A 247 10.15 19.33 -30.75
CA THR A 247 9.19 18.47 -31.46
C THR A 247 9.18 17.01 -30.97
N ASN A 248 9.57 16.80 -29.70
CA ASN A 248 9.70 15.49 -29.07
C ASN A 248 8.36 14.99 -28.50
N TRP A 249 7.26 15.35 -29.16
CA TRP A 249 5.90 14.97 -28.78
C TRP A 249 5.16 14.42 -30.00
N ASN A 250 4.12 13.62 -29.75
CA ASN A 250 3.15 13.27 -30.76
C ASN A 250 1.72 13.47 -30.22
N SER A 251 0.79 13.82 -31.11
CA SER A 251 -0.63 13.87 -30.78
C SER A 251 -1.18 12.46 -30.50
N PRO A 252 -2.42 12.33 -29.98
CA PRO A 252 -3.10 11.05 -29.80
C PRO A 252 -3.28 10.29 -31.12
N SER A 253 -3.41 11.01 -32.24
CA SER A 253 -3.43 10.48 -33.60
C SER A 253 -2.02 10.26 -34.19
N ASN A 254 -0.99 10.28 -33.35
CA ASN A 254 0.42 10.04 -33.68
C ASN A 254 1.07 11.06 -34.65
N ALA A 255 0.56 12.30 -34.72
CA ALA A 255 1.22 13.37 -35.48
C ALA A 255 2.35 13.99 -34.64
N THR A 256 3.58 14.04 -35.16
CA THR A 256 4.73 14.60 -34.44
C THR A 256 4.65 16.13 -34.35
N GLY A 257 5.14 16.69 -33.25
CA GLY A 257 5.12 18.14 -33.02
C GLY A 257 5.59 18.53 -31.64
N ALA A 258 5.44 19.81 -31.29
CA ALA A 258 5.66 20.31 -29.94
C ALA A 258 4.41 20.13 -29.07
N LEU A 259 4.58 20.08 -27.75
CA LEU A 259 3.46 20.26 -26.83
C LEU A 259 3.02 21.74 -26.89
N PRO A 260 1.74 22.04 -27.18
CA PRO A 260 1.24 23.41 -27.16
C PRO A 260 1.38 24.05 -25.77
N ASP A 261 1.53 25.37 -25.71
CA ASP A 261 1.59 26.11 -24.44
C ASP A 261 0.34 25.85 -23.59
N GLY A 262 0.53 25.47 -22.32
CA GLY A 262 -0.56 25.07 -21.44
C GLY A 262 -1.21 23.72 -21.79
N GLY A 263 -0.60 22.94 -22.68
CA GLY A 263 -1.05 21.60 -23.04
C GLY A 263 -0.96 20.59 -21.90
N TYR A 264 -1.51 19.39 -22.14
CA TYR A 264 -1.48 18.28 -21.19
C TYR A 264 -0.42 17.26 -21.63
N ALA A 265 0.59 17.05 -20.78
CA ALA A 265 1.76 16.23 -21.07
C ALA A 265 1.56 14.79 -20.59
N ILE A 266 1.64 13.81 -21.50
CA ILE A 266 1.51 12.39 -21.16
C ILE A 266 2.84 11.68 -21.44
N PHE A 267 3.47 11.15 -20.40
CA PHE A 267 4.66 10.31 -20.48
C PHE A 267 4.23 8.84 -20.57
N THR A 268 4.50 8.20 -21.70
CA THR A 268 4.10 6.80 -22.01
C THR A 268 5.28 6.04 -22.63
N GLY A 269 5.09 4.79 -23.00
CA GLY A 269 6.10 3.99 -23.71
C GLY A 269 7.32 3.70 -22.84
N ALA A 270 8.51 3.77 -23.43
CA ALA A 270 9.76 3.49 -22.69
C ALA A 270 9.99 4.56 -21.62
N ALA A 271 10.26 4.19 -20.37
CA ALA A 271 10.64 5.14 -19.33
C ALA A 271 12.00 5.80 -19.63
N GLY A 272 12.26 6.97 -19.04
CA GLY A 272 13.55 7.64 -19.18
C GLY A 272 13.64 8.98 -18.45
N THR A 273 14.78 9.64 -18.65
CA THR A 273 15.05 10.97 -18.11
C THR A 273 14.70 12.04 -19.14
N VAL A 274 13.78 12.94 -18.76
CA VAL A 274 13.35 14.08 -19.56
C VAL A 274 13.99 15.35 -19.01
N THR A 275 14.83 16.00 -19.82
CA THR A 275 15.49 17.25 -19.43
C THR A 275 14.69 18.43 -19.95
N VAL A 276 14.07 19.17 -19.04
CA VAL A 276 13.36 20.41 -19.35
C VAL A 276 14.36 21.52 -19.61
N ASP A 277 14.25 22.15 -20.78
CA ASP A 277 15.09 23.27 -21.21
C ASP A 277 14.22 24.54 -21.39
N GLY A 278 14.48 25.54 -20.57
CA GLY A 278 13.79 26.84 -20.59
C GLY A 278 14.39 27.86 -21.57
N SER A 279 15.43 27.50 -22.33
CA SER A 279 16.13 28.41 -23.26
C SER A 279 15.20 28.97 -24.36
N ALA A 280 14.18 28.21 -24.75
CA ALA A 280 13.18 28.59 -25.75
C ALA A 280 11.90 29.22 -25.13
N GLY A 281 11.96 29.64 -23.87
CA GLY A 281 10.82 30.11 -23.09
C GLY A 281 10.36 29.10 -22.03
N PRO A 282 9.49 29.52 -21.09
CA PRO A 282 9.04 28.65 -20.00
C PRO A 282 8.21 27.48 -20.53
N VAL A 283 8.41 26.30 -19.96
CA VAL A 283 7.52 25.17 -20.17
C VAL A 283 6.30 25.32 -19.26
N ARG A 284 5.11 25.42 -19.86
CA ARG A 284 3.84 25.61 -19.16
C ARG A 284 2.87 24.49 -19.52
N VAL A 285 2.27 23.86 -18.51
CA VAL A 285 1.36 22.72 -18.70
C VAL A 285 0.13 22.79 -17.81
N SER A 286 -0.98 22.27 -18.33
CA SER A 286 -2.20 22.05 -17.57
C SER A 286 -2.27 20.70 -16.88
N GLY A 287 -1.37 19.79 -17.24
CA GLY A 287 -1.16 18.60 -16.44
C GLY A 287 0.02 17.77 -16.93
N ILE A 288 0.43 16.86 -16.06
CA ILE A 288 1.47 15.87 -16.28
C ILE A 288 0.86 14.53 -15.91
N GLN A 289 0.92 13.56 -16.82
CA GLN A 289 0.56 12.17 -16.53
C GLN A 289 1.73 11.25 -16.81
N PHE A 290 2.03 10.36 -15.87
CA PHE A 290 2.92 9.23 -16.04
C PHE A 290 2.10 7.96 -16.25
N ALA A 291 2.00 7.53 -17.51
CA ALA A 291 1.34 6.28 -17.91
C ALA A 291 2.31 5.08 -17.98
N THR A 292 3.56 5.28 -17.54
CA THR A 292 4.61 4.26 -17.41
C THR A 292 5.41 4.56 -16.14
N ASP A 293 5.77 3.52 -15.39
CA ASP A 293 6.68 3.59 -14.23
C ASP A 293 8.09 4.09 -14.60
N ARG A 294 8.77 4.77 -13.66
CA ARG A 294 10.19 5.16 -13.67
C ARG A 294 10.61 6.29 -14.61
N TYR A 295 9.72 7.21 -14.94
CA TYR A 295 10.12 8.48 -15.51
C TYR A 295 10.80 9.39 -14.49
N ARG A 296 11.77 10.16 -14.97
CA ARG A 296 12.42 11.22 -14.21
C ARG A 296 12.45 12.50 -15.01
N LEU A 297 11.78 13.55 -14.53
CA LEU A 297 11.86 14.89 -15.11
C LEU A 297 12.91 15.69 -14.33
N GLN A 298 13.76 16.44 -15.04
CA GLN A 298 14.82 17.26 -14.45
C GLN A 298 15.07 18.53 -15.26
N GLY A 299 15.86 19.47 -14.73
CA GLY A 299 16.28 20.68 -15.45
C GLY A 299 15.50 21.94 -15.07
N ALA A 300 15.15 22.76 -16.07
CA ALA A 300 14.52 24.06 -15.87
C ALA A 300 13.12 23.96 -15.21
N PRO A 301 12.61 25.01 -14.54
CA PRO A 301 11.31 24.96 -13.89
C PRO A 301 10.14 24.65 -14.83
N ILE A 302 9.10 24.00 -14.28
CA ILE A 302 7.83 23.74 -14.97
C ILE A 302 6.75 24.63 -14.34
N THR A 303 6.03 25.39 -15.17
CA THR A 303 4.91 26.22 -14.70
C THR A 303 3.59 25.49 -14.88
N LEU A 304 2.85 25.30 -13.79
CA LEU A 304 1.52 24.70 -13.80
C LEU A 304 0.46 25.78 -14.04
N VAL A 305 -0.38 25.58 -15.05
CA VAL A 305 -1.42 26.53 -15.47
C VAL A 305 -2.78 25.85 -15.55
N GLY A 306 -3.82 26.43 -14.95
CA GLY A 306 -5.17 25.86 -15.03
C GLY A 306 -5.71 25.86 -16.47
N SER A 307 -6.66 24.98 -16.75
CA SER A 307 -7.30 24.85 -18.07
C SER A 307 -8.81 24.70 -17.93
N GLY A 308 -9.58 25.51 -18.64
CA GLY A 308 -11.05 25.41 -18.64
C GLY A 308 -11.72 25.59 -17.26
N GLY A 309 -11.08 26.31 -16.34
CA GLY A 309 -11.54 26.48 -14.95
C GLY A 309 -11.08 25.37 -13.98
N ASN A 310 -10.39 24.36 -14.47
CA ASN A 310 -9.84 23.27 -13.66
C ASN A 310 -8.41 23.57 -13.17
N PRO A 311 -8.04 23.10 -11.97
CA PRO A 311 -6.66 23.16 -11.49
C PRO A 311 -5.75 22.25 -12.33
N PRO A 312 -4.44 22.52 -12.36
CA PRO A 312 -3.46 21.62 -12.96
C PRO A 312 -3.51 20.22 -12.31
N ALA A 313 -3.24 19.17 -13.08
CA ALA A 313 -3.22 17.80 -12.57
C ALA A 313 -1.84 17.14 -12.70
N ILE A 314 -1.44 16.39 -11.69
CA ILE A 314 -0.36 15.41 -11.76
C ILE A 314 -0.99 14.03 -11.59
N VAL A 315 -0.84 13.16 -12.58
CA VAL A 315 -1.46 11.84 -12.59
C VAL A 315 -0.35 10.80 -12.65
N VAL A 316 -0.34 9.83 -11.74
CA VAL A 316 0.57 8.68 -11.82
C VAL A 316 -0.26 7.42 -12.01
N GLY A 317 -0.21 6.91 -13.23
CA GLY A 317 -0.90 5.73 -13.67
C GLY A 317 -1.55 5.88 -15.03
N ASP A 318 -1.97 4.76 -15.58
CA ASP A 318 -2.58 4.62 -16.90
C ASP A 318 -4.05 4.16 -16.80
N GLY A 319 -4.67 4.35 -15.64
CA GLY A 319 -6.03 3.90 -15.35
C GLY A 319 -6.13 2.43 -14.95
N THR A 320 -5.04 1.65 -14.96
CA THR A 320 -5.06 0.25 -14.49
C THR A 320 -4.68 0.13 -13.01
N TYR A 321 -5.16 -0.91 -12.33
CA TYR A 321 -4.77 -1.20 -10.93
C TYR A 321 -3.27 -1.48 -10.77
N ALA A 322 -2.62 -2.06 -11.79
CA ALA A 322 -1.18 -2.35 -11.77
C ALA A 322 -0.32 -1.08 -11.62
N SER A 323 -0.86 0.08 -12.02
CA SER A 323 -0.16 1.36 -11.88
C SER A 323 0.00 1.85 -10.44
N GLY A 324 -0.61 1.19 -9.45
CA GLY A 324 -0.35 1.45 -8.03
C GLY A 324 1.10 1.17 -7.59
N GLN A 325 1.89 0.49 -8.42
CA GLN A 325 3.32 0.29 -8.19
C GLN A 325 4.21 1.35 -8.83
N PHE A 326 3.63 2.27 -9.62
CA PHE A 326 4.42 3.26 -10.35
C PHE A 326 5.02 4.27 -9.38
N VAL A 327 6.28 4.63 -9.60
CA VAL A 327 7.00 5.65 -8.85
C VAL A 327 7.79 6.50 -9.84
N ASP A 328 7.38 7.75 -9.97
CA ASP A 328 7.96 8.72 -10.90
C ASP A 328 8.55 9.92 -10.14
N THR A 329 9.58 10.55 -10.70
CA THR A 329 10.31 11.64 -10.04
C THR A 329 10.24 12.92 -10.85
N ILE A 330 9.98 14.04 -10.17
CA ILE A 330 10.11 15.39 -10.73
C ILE A 330 11.14 16.16 -9.92
N ASP A 331 12.30 16.39 -10.53
CA ASP A 331 13.38 17.23 -9.99
C ASP A 331 13.31 18.69 -10.48
N ASN A 332 12.29 19.03 -11.24
CA ASN A 332 12.04 20.40 -11.66
C ASN A 332 11.35 21.17 -10.54
N ALA A 333 11.78 22.42 -10.31
CA ALA A 333 10.98 23.33 -9.51
C ALA A 333 9.60 23.53 -10.18
N LEU A 334 8.53 23.22 -9.46
CA LEU A 334 7.16 23.51 -9.89
C LEU A 334 6.81 24.93 -9.48
N GLN A 335 6.14 25.67 -10.37
CA GLN A 335 5.77 27.06 -10.15
C GLN A 335 4.34 27.35 -10.62
N GLY A 336 3.76 28.43 -10.12
CA GLY A 336 2.43 28.90 -10.50
C GLY A 336 1.55 29.22 -9.30
N THR A 337 0.40 29.81 -9.55
CA THR A 337 -0.53 30.26 -8.49
C THR A 337 -1.76 29.38 -8.34
N GLN A 338 -1.92 28.38 -9.21
CA GLN A 338 -3.12 27.53 -9.24
C GLN A 338 -2.97 26.25 -8.40
N GLY A 339 -1.75 25.92 -7.95
CA GLY A 339 -1.48 24.67 -7.25
C GLY A 339 -1.66 23.46 -8.17
N PHE A 340 -2.05 22.30 -7.62
CA PHE A 340 -2.36 21.10 -8.41
C PHE A 340 -3.19 20.08 -7.64
N VAL A 341 -3.80 19.16 -8.39
CA VAL A 341 -4.36 17.92 -7.87
C VAL A 341 -3.44 16.76 -8.26
N LYS A 342 -2.98 15.96 -7.29
CA LYS A 342 -2.34 14.67 -7.55
C LYS A 342 -3.40 13.58 -7.50
N THR A 343 -3.52 12.80 -8.56
CA THR A 343 -4.39 11.62 -8.63
C THR A 343 -3.68 10.43 -9.29
N GLY A 344 -4.38 9.32 -9.49
CA GLY A 344 -3.84 8.05 -9.97
C GLY A 344 -3.15 7.27 -8.85
N PRO A 345 -3.22 5.93 -8.88
CA PRO A 345 -2.87 5.08 -7.74
C PRO A 345 -1.37 5.02 -7.47
N GLY A 346 -0.51 5.45 -8.40
CA GLY A 346 0.93 5.46 -8.23
C GLY A 346 1.46 6.66 -7.44
N SER A 347 2.77 6.67 -7.23
CA SER A 347 3.50 7.61 -6.39
C SER A 347 4.28 8.63 -7.20
N VAL A 348 4.38 9.86 -6.71
CA VAL A 348 5.29 10.88 -7.27
C VAL A 348 6.26 11.39 -6.20
N ILE A 349 7.53 11.53 -6.57
CA ILE A 349 8.59 12.10 -5.74
C ILE A 349 8.93 13.50 -6.25
N LEU A 350 8.83 14.52 -5.39
CA LEU A 350 9.19 15.89 -5.69
C LEU A 350 10.44 16.30 -4.89
N THR A 351 11.55 16.52 -5.58
CA THR A 351 12.86 16.76 -4.94
C THR A 351 13.30 18.23 -4.94
N ALA A 352 12.69 19.05 -5.80
CA ALA A 352 13.10 20.44 -6.00
C ALA A 352 12.45 21.42 -5.01
N ASP A 353 13.08 22.60 -4.86
CA ASP A 353 12.45 23.74 -4.20
C ASP A 353 11.35 24.32 -5.11
N SER A 354 10.10 23.98 -4.79
CA SER A 354 8.88 24.46 -5.45
C SER A 354 8.15 25.49 -4.57
N SER A 355 8.89 26.24 -3.75
CA SER A 355 8.34 27.33 -2.91
C SER A 355 7.61 28.42 -3.69
N GLY A 356 7.86 28.54 -5.00
CA GLY A 356 7.15 29.43 -5.93
C GLY A 356 5.76 28.94 -6.35
N LEU A 357 5.35 27.74 -5.95
CA LEU A 357 3.99 27.22 -6.14
C LEU A 357 3.12 27.59 -4.94
N THR A 358 2.19 28.52 -5.13
CA THR A 358 1.45 29.17 -4.02
C THR A 358 -0.03 28.79 -3.94
N GLY A 359 -0.57 28.16 -4.98
CA GLY A 359 -1.97 27.72 -4.99
C GLY A 359 -2.23 26.47 -4.14
N PRO A 360 -3.51 26.10 -3.95
CA PRO A 360 -3.90 24.94 -3.15
C PRO A 360 -3.48 23.62 -3.78
N ILE A 361 -3.05 22.68 -2.95
CA ILE A 361 -2.60 21.35 -3.35
C ILE A 361 -3.55 20.31 -2.76
N LEU A 362 -4.10 19.45 -3.61
CA LEU A 362 -4.91 18.31 -3.20
C LEU A 362 -4.22 17.02 -3.63
N ILE A 363 -3.91 16.15 -2.69
CA ILE A 363 -3.44 14.80 -2.99
C ILE A 363 -4.63 13.88 -2.82
N ALA A 364 -5.28 13.56 -3.93
CA ALA A 364 -6.51 12.78 -3.95
C ALA A 364 -6.25 11.27 -3.94
N ASP A 365 -5.06 10.84 -4.38
CA ASP A 365 -4.76 9.43 -4.61
C ASP A 365 -3.24 9.13 -4.65
N GLY A 366 -2.89 7.90 -4.30
CA GLY A 366 -1.59 7.28 -4.39
C GLY A 366 -0.71 7.73 -3.24
N ALA A 367 0.56 7.96 -3.54
CA ALA A 367 1.47 8.59 -2.61
C ALA A 367 2.12 9.85 -3.19
N LEU A 368 2.47 10.75 -2.29
CA LEU A 368 3.33 11.89 -2.55
C LEU A 368 4.52 11.82 -1.60
N GLU A 369 5.73 11.78 -2.17
CA GLU A 369 6.98 11.93 -1.42
C GLU A 369 7.57 13.32 -1.68
N ILE A 370 7.80 14.09 -0.62
CA ILE A 370 8.38 15.43 -0.69
C ILE A 370 9.77 15.44 -0.07
N ASP A 371 10.78 15.57 -0.92
CA ASP A 371 12.18 15.76 -0.53
C ASP A 371 12.67 17.19 -0.77
N GLY A 372 11.91 17.95 -1.56
CA GLY A 372 12.11 19.38 -1.79
C GLY A 372 11.27 20.27 -0.89
N LYS A 373 10.68 21.33 -1.47
CA LYS A 373 9.81 22.26 -0.74
C LYS A 373 8.53 22.57 -1.50
N LEU A 374 7.41 22.58 -0.79
CA LEU A 374 6.12 23.10 -1.23
C LEU A 374 5.58 24.08 -0.18
N ASN A 375 5.02 25.21 -0.62
CA ASN A 375 4.48 26.24 0.29
C ASN A 375 2.96 26.37 0.25
N GLY A 376 2.31 25.95 -0.84
CA GLY A 376 0.86 25.97 -0.96
C GLY A 376 0.17 25.18 0.17
N PRO A 377 -1.04 25.59 0.61
CA PRO A 377 -1.82 24.81 1.56
C PRO A 377 -2.16 23.45 0.93
N MET A 378 -2.08 22.39 1.74
CA MET A 378 -2.15 21.01 1.27
C MET A 378 -3.26 20.24 1.99
N ASP A 379 -4.10 19.57 1.22
CA ASP A 379 -5.09 18.62 1.69
C ASP A 379 -4.69 17.21 1.23
N ILE A 380 -4.53 16.30 2.19
CA ILE A 380 -4.23 14.88 1.93
C ILE A 380 -5.51 14.07 2.05
N GLY A 381 -5.93 13.50 0.93
CA GLY A 381 -7.13 12.68 0.81
C GLY A 381 -7.08 11.40 1.65
N ARG A 382 -8.21 10.70 1.68
CA ARG A 382 -8.37 9.43 2.38
C ARG A 382 -7.52 8.35 1.70
N GLU A 383 -6.94 7.45 2.48
CA GLU A 383 -6.11 6.33 1.99
C GLU A 383 -4.85 6.74 1.20
N VAL A 384 -4.50 8.03 1.21
CA VAL A 384 -3.30 8.58 0.58
C VAL A 384 -2.13 8.56 1.55
N VAL A 385 -0.92 8.34 1.02
CA VAL A 385 0.33 8.43 1.77
C VAL A 385 1.08 9.72 1.46
N LEU A 386 1.41 10.50 2.49
CA LEU A 386 2.37 11.59 2.44
C LEU A 386 3.69 11.14 3.09
N ALA A 387 4.80 11.24 2.37
CA ALA A 387 6.13 10.85 2.82
C ALA A 387 7.20 11.89 2.48
N GLY A 388 8.46 11.60 2.85
CA GLY A 388 9.63 12.39 2.49
C GLY A 388 10.29 13.12 3.66
N VAL A 389 11.37 13.84 3.35
CA VAL A 389 12.20 14.58 4.32
C VAL A 389 12.25 16.09 4.08
N GLY A 390 11.39 16.57 3.19
CA GLY A 390 11.33 17.96 2.75
C GLY A 390 10.40 18.84 3.60
N GLN A 391 9.85 19.86 2.95
CA GLN A 391 8.93 20.82 3.56
C GLN A 391 7.62 20.92 2.77
N VAL A 392 6.50 20.97 3.48
CA VAL A 392 5.17 21.28 2.96
C VAL A 392 4.59 22.54 3.62
N GLY A 393 3.52 23.11 3.05
CA GLY A 393 2.77 24.21 3.65
C GLY A 393 1.84 23.75 4.78
N THR A 394 0.88 24.58 5.17
CA THR A 394 -0.19 24.15 6.10
C THR A 394 -0.87 22.90 5.54
N THR A 395 -0.99 21.85 6.35
CA THR A 395 -1.38 20.51 5.89
C THR A 395 -2.56 19.97 6.69
N ASN A 396 -3.61 19.49 6.01
CA ASN A 396 -4.72 18.77 6.62
C ASN A 396 -4.75 17.32 6.14
N LEU A 397 -4.82 16.38 7.07
CA LEU A 397 -4.95 14.96 6.80
C LEU A 397 -6.42 14.54 6.98
N TYR A 398 -7.08 14.13 5.90
CA TYR A 398 -8.44 13.59 5.97
C TYR A 398 -8.45 12.17 6.55
N PRO A 399 -9.59 11.66 7.05
CA PRO A 399 -9.64 10.34 7.67
C PRO A 399 -9.02 9.24 6.81
N THR A 400 -8.29 8.32 7.45
CA THR A 400 -7.50 7.23 6.83
C THR A 400 -6.28 7.66 6.00
N ALA A 401 -5.99 8.97 5.90
CA ALA A 401 -4.71 9.43 5.37
C ALA A 401 -3.54 8.94 6.24
N VAL A 402 -2.41 8.68 5.61
CA VAL A 402 -1.18 8.23 6.23
C VAL A 402 -0.10 9.28 6.04
N ILE A 403 0.58 9.66 7.12
CA ILE A 403 1.81 10.46 7.06
C ILE A 403 2.96 9.61 7.57
N SER A 404 4.05 9.55 6.81
CA SER A 404 5.21 8.69 7.07
C SER A 404 6.48 9.44 6.66
N PRO A 405 7.03 10.32 7.51
CA PRO A 405 8.31 10.97 7.26
C PRO A 405 9.41 9.97 6.90
N GLY A 406 10.42 10.44 6.19
CA GLY A 406 11.49 9.59 5.68
C GLY A 406 11.34 9.24 4.21
N ASN A 407 12.44 8.76 3.63
CA ASN A 407 12.55 8.29 2.25
C ASN A 407 13.63 7.19 2.17
N ASP A 408 13.90 6.66 0.97
CA ASP A 408 14.88 5.58 0.78
C ASP A 408 16.30 5.95 1.26
N GLY A 409 16.72 7.21 1.13
CA GLY A 409 18.05 7.67 1.53
C GLY A 409 18.19 8.00 3.02
N THR A 410 17.08 8.38 3.65
CA THR A 410 16.95 8.76 5.05
C THR A 410 15.64 8.19 5.59
N PRO A 411 15.58 6.86 5.87
CA PRO A 411 14.35 6.20 6.31
C PRO A 411 13.80 6.71 7.63
N MET A 412 14.67 7.32 8.44
CA MET A 412 14.36 7.97 9.71
C MET A 412 14.46 9.48 9.51
N GLY A 413 13.41 10.04 8.92
CA GLY A 413 13.44 11.38 8.35
C GLY A 413 12.72 12.43 9.16
N THR A 414 12.97 13.69 8.87
CA THR A 414 12.15 14.80 9.37
C THR A 414 11.37 15.43 8.24
N LEU A 415 10.03 15.40 8.31
CA LEU A 415 9.16 16.16 7.42
C LEU A 415 8.76 17.48 8.11
N THR A 416 8.96 18.60 7.43
CA THR A 416 8.62 19.93 7.97
C THR A 416 7.29 20.43 7.42
N VAL A 417 6.36 20.79 8.31
CA VAL A 417 5.12 21.49 7.99
C VAL A 417 5.30 22.96 8.32
N ASN A 418 5.48 23.79 7.29
CA ASN A 418 5.60 25.23 7.42
C ASN A 418 4.21 25.88 7.54
N GLY A 419 3.60 25.72 8.71
CA GLY A 419 2.25 26.16 9.02
C GLY A 419 1.64 25.26 10.08
N ASN A 420 0.30 25.19 10.11
CA ASN A 420 -0.39 24.25 10.99
C ASN A 420 -0.44 22.85 10.37
N LEU A 421 -0.51 21.83 11.23
CA LEU A 421 -0.77 20.45 10.85
C LEU A 421 -2.05 19.97 11.54
N THR A 422 -2.99 19.44 10.79
CA THR A 422 -4.25 18.89 11.33
C THR A 422 -4.36 17.41 11.00
N PHE A 423 -4.35 16.57 12.03
CA PHE A 423 -4.74 15.15 11.92
C PHE A 423 -6.26 15.02 12.05
N GLY A 424 -6.91 14.44 11.05
CA GLY A 424 -8.31 14.02 11.15
C GLY A 424 -8.48 12.68 11.88
N GLN A 425 -9.71 12.32 12.20
CA GLN A 425 -10.04 11.01 12.81
C GLN A 425 -9.53 9.85 11.95
N ASN A 426 -9.05 8.79 12.59
CA ASN A 426 -8.54 7.58 11.92
C ASN A 426 -7.37 7.82 10.94
N THR A 427 -6.70 8.97 11.00
CA THR A 427 -5.41 9.16 10.33
C THR A 427 -4.34 8.33 11.00
N ILE A 428 -3.27 8.01 10.26
CA ILE A 428 -2.17 7.18 10.76
C ILE A 428 -0.86 7.96 10.61
N TYR A 429 -0.18 8.19 11.72
CA TYR A 429 1.21 8.63 11.73
C TYR A 429 2.12 7.40 11.83
N ARG A 430 2.79 7.04 10.74
CA ARG A 430 3.79 5.96 10.73
C ARG A 430 5.14 6.51 11.18
N VAL A 431 5.77 5.84 12.13
CA VAL A 431 7.05 6.23 12.72
C VAL A 431 8.02 5.07 12.64
N HIS A 432 9.08 5.22 11.84
CA HIS A 432 10.29 4.40 11.93
C HIS A 432 11.04 4.74 13.21
N ALA A 433 11.38 3.74 14.03
CA ALA A 433 12.17 3.92 15.26
C ALA A 433 13.45 3.08 15.23
N ASP A 434 14.57 3.64 15.67
CA ASP A 434 15.87 2.97 15.62
C ASP A 434 15.97 2.05 16.84
N PRO A 435 16.23 0.74 16.68
CA PRO A 435 16.45 -0.15 17.80
C PRO A 435 17.68 0.23 18.64
N ALA A 436 18.71 0.82 18.03
CA ALA A 436 20.01 1.07 18.65
C ALA A 436 20.16 2.47 19.28
N SER A 437 19.23 3.39 19.01
CA SER A 437 19.29 4.76 19.49
C SER A 437 17.89 5.34 19.75
N SER A 438 17.81 6.64 20.03
CA SER A 438 16.53 7.38 20.10
C SER A 438 16.20 8.12 18.81
N LEU A 439 16.87 7.81 17.70
CA LEU A 439 16.49 8.32 16.39
C LEU A 439 15.14 7.72 15.98
N SER A 440 14.32 8.54 15.35
CA SER A 440 13.02 8.15 14.79
C SER A 440 12.66 9.07 13.64
N ASP A 441 11.63 8.69 12.90
CA ASP A 441 10.86 9.67 12.13
C ASP A 441 10.39 10.79 13.03
N ARG A 442 10.31 11.98 12.43
CA ARG A 442 9.89 13.20 13.10
C ARG A 442 9.07 14.08 12.18
N ILE A 443 8.01 14.66 12.73
CA ILE A 443 7.31 15.77 12.10
C ILE A 443 7.69 17.05 12.84
N HIS A 444 8.16 18.07 12.13
CA HIS A 444 8.36 19.41 12.67
C HIS A 444 7.30 20.36 12.13
N VAL A 445 6.50 20.96 13.00
CA VAL A 445 5.41 21.88 12.65
C VAL A 445 5.78 23.28 13.13
N THR A 446 5.85 24.27 12.24
CA THR A 446 6.19 25.65 12.64
C THR A 446 5.00 26.39 13.29
N GLY A 447 3.78 25.92 13.04
CA GLY A 447 2.55 26.38 13.67
C GLY A 447 2.06 25.45 14.79
N VAL A 448 0.73 25.34 14.91
CA VAL A 448 0.05 24.45 15.87
C VAL A 448 -0.16 23.07 15.22
N ALA A 449 0.09 22.01 15.98
CA ALA A 449 -0.31 20.65 15.61
C ALA A 449 -1.61 20.26 16.33
N TYR A 450 -2.66 19.96 15.56
CA TYR A 450 -3.94 19.44 16.06
C TYR A 450 -3.94 17.92 15.89
N LEU A 451 -3.91 17.19 17.00
CA LEU A 451 -3.73 15.74 17.02
C LEU A 451 -5.05 15.00 17.23
N ASP A 452 -5.27 14.00 16.38
CA ASP A 452 -6.30 12.95 16.40
C ASP A 452 -5.67 11.73 15.68
N GLY A 453 -6.41 10.65 15.43
CA GLY A 453 -5.89 9.46 14.75
C GLY A 453 -4.95 8.63 15.62
N THR A 454 -4.04 7.87 15.02
CA THR A 454 -3.17 6.90 15.74
C THR A 454 -1.72 6.96 15.28
N VAL A 455 -0.80 6.50 16.15
CA VAL A 455 0.61 6.31 15.80
C VAL A 455 0.89 4.83 15.54
N ALA A 456 1.50 4.51 14.40
CA ALA A 456 1.95 3.16 14.09
C ALA A 456 3.48 3.09 14.12
N HIS A 457 4.03 2.36 15.08
CA HIS A 457 5.44 2.00 15.09
C HIS A 457 5.71 1.02 13.93
N VAL A 458 6.54 1.49 13.01
CA VAL A 458 7.19 0.71 11.95
C VAL A 458 8.71 0.81 12.16
N GLY A 459 9.52 0.02 11.47
CA GLY A 459 10.97 0.10 11.70
C GLY A 459 11.70 -1.16 11.26
N PRO A 460 13.04 -1.15 11.29
CA PRO A 460 13.82 -2.34 11.06
C PRO A 460 13.72 -3.30 12.24
N ASP A 461 13.92 -4.58 11.95
CA ASP A 461 14.19 -5.57 12.99
C ASP A 461 15.49 -5.22 13.71
N GLY A 462 15.50 -5.40 15.03
CA GLY A 462 16.70 -5.18 15.81
C GLY A 462 16.51 -5.30 17.31
N ASN A 463 17.61 -5.13 18.04
CA ASN A 463 17.65 -5.25 19.49
C ASN A 463 17.23 -3.92 20.13
N TYR A 464 15.93 -3.68 20.22
CA TYR A 464 15.39 -2.56 20.98
C TYR A 464 15.78 -2.69 22.45
N ALA A 465 16.23 -1.58 23.05
CA ALA A 465 16.42 -1.53 24.49
C ALA A 465 15.08 -1.82 25.21
N PRO A 466 15.08 -2.33 26.46
CA PRO A 466 13.85 -2.65 27.18
C PRO A 466 12.87 -1.47 27.30
N ARG A 467 13.39 -0.24 27.22
CA ARG A 467 12.62 0.98 27.14
C ARG A 467 13.40 2.08 26.41
N THR A 468 12.84 2.59 25.32
CA THR A 468 13.39 3.75 24.59
C THR A 468 12.28 4.77 24.31
N THR A 469 12.58 6.06 24.47
CA THR A 469 11.65 7.15 24.17
C THR A 469 12.15 7.93 22.96
N TYR A 470 11.26 8.13 21.99
CA TYR A 470 11.50 8.81 20.72
C TYR A 470 10.67 10.10 20.66
N ASN A 471 11.27 11.22 20.24
CA ASN A 471 10.54 12.46 20.00
C ASN A 471 10.03 12.47 18.55
N ILE A 472 8.75 12.16 18.38
CA ILE A 472 8.15 11.89 17.08
C ILE A 472 7.51 13.13 16.46
N LEU A 473 7.18 14.16 17.25
CA LEU A 473 6.61 15.40 16.72
C LEU A 473 6.99 16.57 17.59
N THR A 474 7.39 17.67 16.96
CA THR A 474 7.54 18.98 17.62
C THR A 474 6.72 20.03 16.89
N ALA A 475 5.92 20.79 17.63
CA ALA A 475 5.13 21.91 17.13
C ALA A 475 5.55 23.22 17.83
N ASP A 476 6.09 24.17 17.08
CA ASP A 476 6.63 25.42 17.61
C ASP A 476 5.52 26.30 18.20
N GLY A 477 4.34 26.28 17.58
CA GLY A 477 3.10 26.92 18.05
C GLY A 477 2.34 26.11 19.11
N GLY A 478 2.81 24.92 19.45
CA GLY A 478 2.23 24.04 20.47
C GLY A 478 1.33 22.93 19.92
N ILE A 479 0.95 22.01 20.81
CA ILE A 479 0.10 20.86 20.52
C ILE A 479 -1.31 21.07 21.08
N GLN A 480 -2.33 20.73 20.29
CA GLN A 480 -3.72 20.61 20.74
C GLN A 480 -4.25 19.20 20.46
N GLY A 481 -4.96 18.62 21.42
CA GLY A 481 -5.41 17.22 21.34
C GLY A 481 -4.30 16.21 21.62
N GLN A 482 -4.60 14.94 21.35
CA GLN A 482 -3.70 13.80 21.53
C GLN A 482 -4.02 12.75 20.46
N PHE A 483 -3.05 11.92 20.11
CA PHE A 483 -3.32 10.71 19.32
C PHE A 483 -4.16 9.75 20.18
N THR A 484 -5.12 9.07 19.56
CA THR A 484 -6.06 8.16 20.22
C THR A 484 -5.41 6.85 20.69
N GLY A 485 -4.25 6.50 20.13
CA GLY A 485 -3.50 5.30 20.54
C GLY A 485 -2.22 5.12 19.72
N ALA A 486 -1.45 4.11 20.11
CA ALA A 486 -0.29 3.64 19.37
C ALA A 486 -0.29 2.12 19.20
N SER A 487 0.24 1.64 18.09
CA SER A 487 0.34 0.21 17.77
C SER A 487 1.74 -0.16 17.27
N SER A 488 2.14 -1.42 17.46
CA SER A 488 3.37 -1.97 16.87
C SER A 488 3.09 -3.37 16.33
N GLY A 489 3.69 -3.70 15.18
CA GLY A 489 3.68 -5.06 14.64
C GLY A 489 4.65 -6.03 15.32
N TYR A 490 5.48 -5.55 16.26
CA TYR A 490 6.50 -6.35 16.93
C TYR A 490 5.93 -7.12 18.13
N ALA A 491 6.15 -8.43 18.18
CA ALA A 491 5.57 -9.32 19.18
C ALA A 491 5.88 -8.93 20.63
N PHE A 492 7.05 -8.31 20.87
CA PHE A 492 7.56 -8.01 22.21
C PHE A 492 7.53 -6.53 22.58
N LEU A 493 6.98 -5.65 21.74
CA LEU A 493 7.00 -4.21 21.99
C LEU A 493 5.60 -3.67 22.19
N THR A 494 5.41 -2.93 23.27
CA THR A 494 4.22 -2.10 23.51
C THR A 494 4.62 -0.64 23.37
N PRO A 495 4.05 0.09 22.40
CA PRO A 495 4.21 1.54 22.32
C PRO A 495 3.27 2.26 23.29
N THR A 496 3.74 3.34 23.89
CA THR A 496 2.96 4.28 24.69
C THR A 496 3.26 5.72 24.27
N LEU A 497 2.30 6.63 24.47
CA LEU A 497 2.43 8.03 24.05
C LEU A 497 2.47 8.95 25.27
N SER A 498 3.32 9.98 25.21
CA SER A 498 3.39 11.05 26.21
C SER A 498 3.64 12.39 25.54
N TYR A 499 3.33 13.48 26.25
CA TYR A 499 3.29 14.82 25.67
C TYR A 499 3.85 15.87 26.62
N ASP A 500 4.46 16.89 26.04
CA ASP A 500 4.66 18.19 26.67
C ASP A 500 3.95 19.28 25.82
N PRO A 501 3.99 20.58 26.18
CA PRO A 501 3.29 21.63 25.44
C PRO A 501 3.63 21.72 23.94
N LYS A 502 4.80 21.23 23.51
CA LYS A 502 5.32 21.33 22.14
C LYS A 502 5.72 20.00 21.52
N ASN A 503 5.84 18.93 22.28
CA ASN A 503 6.35 17.65 21.81
C ASN A 503 5.38 16.49 22.07
N ALA A 504 5.31 15.57 21.11
CA ALA A 504 4.74 14.24 21.30
C ALA A 504 5.87 13.20 21.26
N TYR A 505 5.83 12.27 22.20
CA TYR A 505 6.82 11.22 22.36
C TYR A 505 6.15 9.85 22.23
N MET A 506 6.84 8.92 21.57
CA MET A 506 6.52 7.50 21.59
C MET A 506 7.56 6.78 22.45
N THR A 507 7.14 6.04 23.45
CA THR A 507 8.01 5.15 24.23
C THR A 507 7.71 3.71 23.85
N LEU A 508 8.72 3.01 23.32
CA LEU A 508 8.67 1.57 23.11
C LEU A 508 9.18 0.88 24.37
N THR A 509 8.40 -0.03 24.92
CA THR A 509 8.76 -0.87 26.06
C THR A 509 8.64 -2.33 25.70
N ARG A 510 9.53 -3.16 26.24
CA ARG A 510 9.33 -4.61 26.24
C ARG A 510 8.00 -4.92 26.93
N ASN A 511 7.17 -5.72 26.29
CA ASN A 511 5.90 -6.15 26.84
C ASN A 511 6.05 -7.43 27.67
N ASP A 512 4.94 -7.88 28.25
CA ASP A 512 4.88 -9.09 29.08
C ASP A 512 4.64 -10.37 28.27
N VAL A 513 4.81 -10.34 26.94
CA VAL A 513 4.69 -11.55 26.10
C VAL A 513 5.88 -12.46 26.43
N PRO A 514 5.64 -13.69 26.94
CA PRO A 514 6.70 -14.63 27.26
C PRO A 514 7.47 -15.04 26.00
N ILE A 515 8.80 -15.08 26.05
CA ILE A 515 9.68 -15.53 24.97
C ILE A 515 9.30 -16.94 24.51
N GLY A 516 8.96 -17.84 25.44
CA GLY A 516 8.57 -19.21 25.12
C GLY A 516 7.28 -19.32 24.29
N SER A 517 6.42 -18.30 24.32
CA SER A 517 5.11 -18.32 23.66
C SER A 517 5.18 -18.20 22.14
N ILE A 518 6.30 -17.72 21.59
CA ILE A 518 6.48 -17.53 20.14
C ILE A 518 7.31 -18.63 19.47
N GLY A 519 7.77 -19.64 20.22
CA GLY A 519 8.56 -20.74 19.67
C GLY A 519 7.76 -21.56 18.65
N GLY A 520 8.37 -21.87 17.50
CA GLY A 520 7.75 -22.68 16.45
C GLY A 520 7.92 -24.18 16.67
N SER A 521 8.88 -24.59 17.49
CA SER A 521 9.11 -25.98 17.90
C SER A 521 9.06 -26.16 19.42
N GLY A 522 8.79 -27.39 19.88
CA GLY A 522 8.77 -27.68 21.32
C GLY A 522 10.08 -27.35 22.04
N ASN A 523 11.22 -27.47 21.33
CA ASN A 523 12.51 -27.09 21.87
C ASN A 523 12.63 -25.56 22.01
N GLU A 524 12.19 -24.79 21.01
CA GLU A 524 12.19 -23.32 21.06
C GLU A 524 11.31 -22.78 22.19
N SER A 525 10.10 -23.33 22.36
CA SER A 525 9.20 -22.95 23.45
C SER A 525 9.79 -23.28 24.82
N ASN A 526 10.45 -24.43 24.97
CA ASN A 526 11.08 -24.83 26.23
C ASN A 526 12.27 -23.94 26.58
N VAL A 527 13.12 -23.58 25.61
CA VAL A 527 14.25 -22.66 25.83
C VAL A 527 13.74 -21.27 26.15
N GLY A 528 12.78 -20.74 25.39
CA GLY A 528 12.18 -19.44 25.65
C GLY A 528 11.49 -19.40 27.03
N GLY A 529 10.78 -20.46 27.40
CA GLY A 529 10.15 -20.58 28.71
C GLY A 529 11.17 -20.63 29.86
N ALA A 530 12.36 -21.19 29.65
CA ALA A 530 13.43 -21.14 30.65
C ALA A 530 13.97 -19.71 30.82
N LEU A 531 14.11 -18.95 29.73
CA LEU A 531 14.53 -17.54 29.77
C LEU A 531 13.48 -16.63 30.42
N ASP A 532 12.19 -16.92 30.24
CA ASP A 532 11.10 -16.19 30.90
C ASP A 532 11.12 -16.32 32.43
N GLN A 533 11.86 -17.30 32.97
CA GLN A 533 12.00 -17.57 34.40
C GLN A 533 13.34 -17.14 34.97
N GLU A 534 14.20 -16.46 34.19
CA GLU A 534 15.43 -15.88 34.72
C GLU A 534 15.16 -14.50 35.35
N GLU A 535 15.41 -14.36 36.66
CA GLU A 535 15.51 -13.04 37.28
C GLU A 535 16.88 -12.41 37.00
N PRO A 536 16.95 -11.06 36.85
CA PRO A 536 18.21 -10.36 36.67
C PRO A 536 19.13 -10.51 37.90
N PRO A 537 20.46 -10.42 37.73
CA PRO A 537 21.39 -10.50 38.85
C PRO A 537 21.12 -9.46 39.93
N ALA A 538 21.04 -9.89 41.18
CA ALA A 538 20.75 -9.01 42.32
C ALA A 538 22.03 -8.63 43.07
N THR A 539 22.16 -7.37 43.52
CA THR A 539 23.30 -6.91 44.31
C THR A 539 22.86 -6.17 45.57
N GLY A 540 23.62 -6.30 46.66
CA GLY A 540 23.33 -5.73 47.97
C GLY A 540 23.29 -6.79 49.09
N ASN A 541 23.53 -6.37 50.33
CA ASN A 541 23.41 -7.27 51.49
C ASN A 541 21.97 -7.77 51.62
N GLY A 542 21.79 -9.09 51.73
CA GLY A 542 20.48 -9.74 51.77
C GLY A 542 19.76 -9.82 50.43
N SER A 543 20.42 -9.53 49.31
CA SER A 543 19.82 -9.63 47.98
C SER A 543 19.40 -11.07 47.65
N SER A 544 18.26 -11.24 46.97
CA SER A 544 17.75 -12.55 46.55
C SER A 544 17.47 -12.56 45.06
N SER A 545 17.73 -13.68 44.37
CA SER A 545 17.39 -13.88 42.97
C SER A 545 16.94 -15.32 42.71
N ASN A 546 15.84 -15.51 42.00
CA ASN A 546 15.27 -16.83 41.69
C ASN A 546 15.37 -17.11 40.18
N GLY A 547 15.48 -18.39 39.82
CA GLY A 547 15.61 -18.85 38.44
C GLY A 547 16.85 -19.71 38.24
N ASN A 548 16.82 -20.59 37.24
CA ASN A 548 18.03 -21.32 36.84
C ASN A 548 19.09 -20.31 36.38
N GLY A 549 20.36 -20.52 36.71
CA GLY A 549 21.44 -19.57 36.38
C GLY A 549 21.43 -18.24 37.14
N SER A 550 20.43 -17.98 37.98
CA SER A 550 20.31 -16.73 38.76
C SER A 550 21.56 -16.40 39.58
N THR A 551 21.89 -15.12 39.72
CA THR A 551 23.07 -14.67 40.45
C THR A 551 22.75 -13.59 41.47
N SER A 552 23.24 -13.72 42.71
CA SER A 552 23.11 -12.69 43.75
C SER A 552 24.46 -12.36 44.40
N THR A 553 24.70 -11.10 44.77
CA THR A 553 25.96 -10.67 45.38
C THR A 553 25.73 -9.70 46.56
N GLY A 554 26.26 -10.04 47.72
CA GLY A 554 26.23 -9.28 48.97
C GLY A 554 26.24 -10.21 50.19
N ASN A 555 26.54 -9.69 51.38
CA ASN A 555 26.49 -10.50 52.60
C ASN A 555 25.05 -10.96 52.86
N GLY A 556 24.85 -12.25 53.11
CA GLY A 556 23.54 -12.87 53.27
C GLY A 556 22.73 -12.98 51.97
N SER A 557 23.36 -12.86 50.81
CA SER A 557 22.68 -13.00 49.51
C SER A 557 22.17 -14.42 49.27
N SER A 558 21.09 -14.57 48.51
CA SER A 558 20.49 -15.86 48.20
C SER A 558 20.13 -16.02 46.73
N SER A 559 20.39 -17.20 46.16
CA SER A 559 19.96 -17.54 44.81
C SER A 559 19.31 -18.91 44.75
N ASN A 560 18.22 -19.05 44.00
CA ASN A 560 17.46 -20.30 43.95
C ASN A 560 17.15 -20.71 42.51
N GLY A 561 17.80 -21.77 42.05
CA GLY A 561 17.60 -22.45 40.77
C GLY A 561 18.80 -23.30 40.40
N ASN A 562 18.65 -24.18 39.39
CA ASN A 562 19.76 -25.00 38.94
C ASN A 562 20.87 -24.12 38.35
N GLY A 563 22.12 -24.34 38.75
CA GLY A 563 23.28 -23.54 38.32
C GLY A 563 23.34 -22.13 38.93
N SER A 564 22.49 -21.80 39.91
CA SER A 564 22.45 -20.46 40.52
C SER A 564 23.71 -20.14 41.33
N THR A 565 24.13 -18.87 41.39
CA THR A 565 25.34 -18.43 42.09
C THR A 565 25.09 -17.31 43.11
N SER A 566 25.56 -17.47 44.35
CA SER A 566 25.49 -16.41 45.37
C SER A 566 26.88 -16.07 45.90
N THR A 567 27.19 -14.78 46.07
CA THR A 567 28.51 -14.33 46.53
C THR A 567 28.41 -13.34 47.68
N GLY A 568 29.01 -13.64 48.83
CA GLY A 568 29.10 -12.81 50.02
C GLY A 568 29.14 -13.64 51.30
N ASN A 569 29.51 -13.03 52.44
CA ASN A 569 29.53 -13.76 53.72
C ASN A 569 28.10 -14.15 54.11
N GLY A 570 27.88 -15.42 54.47
CA GLY A 570 26.57 -15.97 54.76
C GLY A 570 25.66 -16.17 53.53
N SER A 571 26.22 -16.17 52.32
CA SER A 571 25.45 -16.37 51.09
C SER A 571 24.87 -17.79 50.97
N SER A 572 23.74 -17.94 50.28
CA SER A 572 23.07 -19.24 50.12
C SER A 572 22.62 -19.49 48.69
N SER A 573 22.95 -20.65 48.10
CA SER A 573 22.47 -21.02 46.77
C SER A 573 21.75 -22.36 46.81
N ASN A 574 20.57 -22.47 46.19
CA ASN A 574 19.77 -23.68 46.20
C ASN A 574 19.40 -24.12 44.78
N GLY A 575 19.69 -25.37 44.43
CA GLY A 575 19.50 -25.95 43.09
C GLY A 575 20.68 -26.84 42.67
N ASN A 576 20.45 -27.73 41.71
CA ASN A 576 21.49 -28.63 41.22
C ASN A 576 22.60 -27.83 40.53
N GLY A 577 23.86 -28.13 40.84
CA GLY A 577 25.03 -27.39 40.32
C GLY A 577 25.15 -25.96 40.82
N SER A 578 24.42 -25.57 41.88
CA SER A 578 24.49 -24.21 42.42
C SER A 578 25.80 -23.93 43.14
N THR A 579 26.23 -22.67 43.18
CA THR A 579 27.49 -22.24 43.78
C THR A 579 27.30 -21.12 44.80
N SER A 580 27.90 -21.20 45.98
CA SER A 580 27.90 -20.12 46.97
C SER A 580 29.32 -19.79 47.43
N THR A 581 29.68 -18.50 47.47
CA THR A 581 31.05 -18.07 47.80
C THR A 581 31.05 -17.02 48.91
N GLY A 582 31.81 -17.23 49.98
CA GLY A 582 31.95 -16.32 51.13
C GLY A 582 32.03 -17.08 52.46
N ASN A 583 32.45 -16.41 53.54
CA ASN A 583 32.52 -17.04 54.86
C ASN A 583 31.12 -17.39 55.36
N GLY A 584 30.91 -18.62 55.81
CA GLY A 584 29.61 -19.15 56.21
C GLY A 584 28.63 -19.36 55.05
N SER A 585 29.12 -19.45 53.81
CA SER A 585 28.26 -19.71 52.65
C SER A 585 27.65 -21.11 52.67
N SER A 586 26.47 -21.28 52.09
CA SER A 586 25.76 -22.57 52.06
C SER A 586 25.19 -22.88 50.68
N SER A 587 25.41 -24.08 50.15
CA SER A 587 24.79 -24.51 48.88
C SER A 587 24.02 -25.81 49.05
N ALA A 588 22.89 -25.93 48.37
CA ALA A 588 22.04 -27.11 48.44
C ALA A 588 21.65 -27.57 47.03
N GLY A 589 21.82 -28.86 46.75
CA GLY A 589 21.51 -29.48 45.46
C GLY A 589 22.59 -30.46 45.01
N ASN A 590 22.27 -31.33 44.05
CA ASN A 590 23.24 -32.29 43.52
C ASN A 590 24.34 -31.55 42.76
N GLY A 591 25.60 -31.87 43.02
CA GLY A 591 26.74 -31.19 42.42
C GLY A 591 26.95 -29.74 42.88
N SER A 592 26.32 -29.31 43.98
CA SER A 592 26.47 -27.93 44.46
C SER A 592 27.86 -27.67 45.07
N THR A 593 28.32 -26.43 45.01
CA THR A 593 29.64 -26.02 45.51
C THR A 593 29.54 -24.86 46.49
N SER A 594 30.18 -24.96 47.65
CA SER A 594 30.35 -23.82 48.57
C SER A 594 31.81 -23.54 48.89
N THR A 595 32.19 -22.27 48.90
CA THR A 595 33.57 -21.83 49.09
C THR A 595 33.65 -20.74 50.16
N GLY A 596 34.53 -20.89 51.14
CA GLY A 596 34.78 -19.93 52.23
C GLY A 596 34.93 -20.60 53.60
N ASN A 597 35.41 -19.84 54.60
CA ASN A 597 35.55 -20.38 55.96
C ASN A 597 34.17 -20.66 56.56
N GLY A 598 33.95 -21.85 57.11
CA GLY A 598 32.65 -22.28 57.63
C GLY A 598 31.61 -22.57 56.54
N SER A 599 32.04 -22.77 55.29
CA SER A 599 31.11 -23.05 54.19
C SER A 599 30.49 -24.45 54.30
N SER A 600 29.27 -24.62 53.82
CA SER A 600 28.58 -25.91 53.86
C SER A 600 27.90 -26.24 52.53
N SER A 601 27.95 -27.49 52.10
CA SER A 601 27.18 -27.92 50.93
C SER A 601 26.45 -29.25 51.15
N THR A 602 25.23 -29.34 50.61
CA THR A 602 24.33 -30.48 50.82
C THR A 602 23.81 -31.03 49.50
N GLY A 603 23.98 -32.33 49.24
CA GLY A 603 23.54 -32.98 48.00
C GLY A 603 24.47 -34.08 47.51
N ASN A 604 24.04 -34.86 46.52
CA ASN A 604 24.90 -35.89 45.95
C ASN A 604 25.97 -35.25 45.06
N GLY A 605 27.25 -35.57 45.30
CA GLY A 605 28.38 -34.99 44.56
C GLY A 605 28.65 -33.52 44.88
N SER A 606 28.15 -32.99 46.00
CA SER A 606 28.45 -31.61 46.42
C SER A 606 29.89 -31.46 46.94
N THR A 607 30.41 -30.24 46.91
CA THR A 607 31.78 -29.92 47.36
C THR A 607 31.77 -28.69 48.27
N SER A 608 32.48 -28.72 49.39
CA SER A 608 32.73 -27.53 50.22
C SER A 608 34.23 -27.29 50.36
N THR A 609 34.67 -26.04 50.27
CA THR A 609 36.09 -25.67 50.39
C THR A 609 36.31 -24.49 51.33
N GLY A 610 37.29 -24.60 52.24
CA GLY A 610 37.63 -23.56 53.23
C GLY A 610 37.82 -24.11 54.64
N ASN A 611 38.35 -23.28 55.55
CA ASN A 611 38.60 -23.70 56.92
C ASN A 611 37.28 -23.88 57.68
N GLY A 612 37.06 -25.06 58.28
CA GLY A 612 35.80 -25.40 58.94
C GLY A 612 34.63 -25.69 58.00
N SER A 613 34.91 -26.06 56.74
CA SER A 613 33.86 -26.41 55.77
C SER A 613 33.27 -27.80 56.01
N SER A 614 32.01 -28.01 55.61
CA SER A 614 31.29 -29.28 55.82
C SER A 614 30.43 -29.68 54.62
N THR A 615 30.60 -30.91 54.15
CA THR A 615 29.85 -31.46 53.03
C THR A 615 28.97 -32.61 53.52
N ALA A 616 27.67 -32.55 53.24
CA ALA A 616 26.71 -33.61 53.61
C ALA A 616 26.05 -34.20 52.37
N CYS A 617 26.17 -35.53 52.21
CA CYS A 617 25.54 -36.26 51.11
C CYS A 617 24.19 -36.82 51.56
N LEU A 618 23.14 -36.57 50.78
CA LEU A 618 21.84 -37.22 50.94
C LEU A 618 21.88 -38.60 50.27
N LEU A 619 22.18 -39.63 51.05
CA LEU A 619 22.00 -41.02 50.64
C LEU A 619 20.49 -41.31 50.60
N TYR A 620 19.92 -41.44 49.40
CA TYR A 620 18.61 -42.05 49.24
C TYR A 620 18.72 -43.51 49.67
N THR A 621 18.13 -43.86 50.82
CA THR A 621 17.71 -45.23 51.07
C THR A 621 16.55 -45.51 50.13
N SER A 622 16.78 -46.47 49.23
CA SER A 622 15.88 -46.99 48.18
C SER A 622 14.41 -47.10 48.55
#